data_AF-A0A6C0DED0-F1
#
_entry.id   AF-A0A6C0DED0-F1
#
_cell.length_a   1.000
_cell.length_b   1.000
_cell.length_c   1.000
_cell.angle_alpha   90.00
_cell.angle_beta   90.00
_cell.angle_gamma   90.00
#
_symmetry.space_group_name_H-M   'P 1'
#
loop_
_entity.id
_entity.type
_entity.pdbx_description
1 polymer ?
#
loop_
_entity_poly.entity_id
_entity_poly.type
_entity_poly.pdbx_seq_one_letter_code
_entity_poly.pdbx_strand_id
1 'polypeptide(L)'
;MEINTLNDAIRVLYQKEEPTLQYEQVLDIRNLYSDLAYSAYILHRPESETLRLTFPRECIYVSNIRNNRSCKMVYYKKEGAFIKEVQINANTVIDVAPDTEITVYTRSKPDLIISCIVQLKKAIRSKL
;
A
#
# COMPACT_ATOMS: atom_id res chain seq x y z
N MET A 1 -13.53 14.70 9.50
CA MET A 1 -13.82 13.69 8.48
C MET A 1 -12.80 12.58 8.66
N GLU A 2 -13.27 11.39 8.99
CA GLU A 2 -12.43 10.21 9.18
C GLU A 2 -12.18 9.56 7.81
N ILE A 3 -10.93 9.19 7.51
CA ILE A 3 -10.54 8.54 6.25
C ILE A 3 -10.30 7.07 6.57
N ASN A 4 -11.22 6.21 6.14
CA ASN A 4 -11.18 4.77 6.46
C ASN A 4 -10.88 3.89 5.23
N THR A 5 -10.99 4.46 4.03
CA THR A 5 -10.79 3.74 2.76
C THR A 5 -9.92 4.57 1.82
N LEU A 6 -9.29 3.90 0.85
CA LEU A 6 -8.58 4.60 -0.22
C LEU A 6 -9.52 5.48 -1.04
N ASN A 7 -10.76 5.03 -1.29
CA ASN A 7 -11.74 5.82 -2.02
C ASN A 7 -12.08 7.12 -1.27
N ASP A 8 -12.24 7.05 0.05
CA ASP A 8 -12.41 8.24 0.88
C ASP A 8 -11.20 9.15 0.76
N ALA A 9 -9.98 8.60 0.88
CA ALA A 9 -8.76 9.37 0.75
C ALA A 9 -8.67 10.10 -0.61
N ILE A 10 -8.93 9.41 -1.71
CA ILE A 10 -8.93 10.00 -3.06
C ILE A 10 -10.00 11.09 -3.18
N ARG A 11 -11.22 10.84 -2.70
CA ARG A 11 -12.29 11.84 -2.71
C ARG A 11 -11.89 13.10 -1.94
N VAL A 12 -11.33 12.93 -0.74
CA VAL A 12 -10.87 14.03 0.12
C VAL A 12 -9.72 14.79 -0.55
N LEU A 13 -8.78 14.08 -1.17
CA LEU A 13 -7.67 14.66 -1.91
C LEU A 13 -8.16 15.61 -3.01
N TYR A 14 -9.22 15.25 -3.74
CA TYR A 14 -9.76 16.09 -4.81
C TYR A 14 -10.71 17.20 -4.33
N GLN A 15 -11.15 17.18 -3.08
CA GLN A 15 -11.98 18.24 -2.48
C GLN A 15 -11.17 19.36 -1.84
N LYS A 16 -9.97 19.07 -1.36
CA LYS A 16 -9.08 20.06 -0.71
C LYS A 16 -8.38 20.94 -1.73
N GLU A 17 -7.90 22.11 -1.33
CA GLU A 17 -7.07 22.96 -2.18
C GLU A 17 -5.68 22.35 -2.36
N GLU A 18 -5.10 21.83 -1.27
CA GLU A 18 -3.77 21.25 -1.25
C GLU A 18 -3.64 20.09 -2.27
N PRO A 19 -2.49 19.97 -2.95
CA PRO A 19 -2.30 18.95 -3.98
C PRO A 19 -1.98 17.57 -3.40
N THR A 20 -1.82 17.44 -2.09
CA THR A 20 -1.40 16.22 -1.40
C THR A 20 -2.28 15.91 -0.21
N LEU A 21 -2.38 14.62 0.11
CA LEU A 21 -3.09 14.12 1.28
C LEU A 21 -2.30 12.96 1.88
N GLN A 22 -2.12 12.99 3.20
CA GLN A 22 -1.59 11.86 3.95
C GLN A 22 -2.71 11.21 4.75
N TYR A 23 -2.76 9.88 4.76
CA TYR A 23 -3.69 9.10 5.59
C TYR A 23 -3.06 7.78 6.04
N GLU A 24 -3.65 7.15 7.04
CA GLU A 24 -3.29 5.79 7.47
C GLU A 24 -4.18 4.78 6.74
N GLN A 25 -3.57 3.83 6.03
CA GLN A 25 -4.26 2.69 5.47
C GLN A 25 -4.09 1.50 6.42
N VAL A 26 -5.21 0.85 6.76
CA VAL A 26 -5.22 -0.39 7.55
C VAL A 26 -5.83 -1.50 6.69
N LEU A 27 -5.17 -2.65 6.64
CA LEU A 27 -5.57 -3.84 5.91
C LEU A 27 -5.67 -5.01 6.88
N ASP A 28 -6.87 -5.54 7.07
CA ASP A 28 -7.11 -6.76 7.87
C ASP A 28 -7.29 -7.94 6.91
N ILE A 29 -6.49 -8.99 7.06
CA ILE A 29 -6.55 -10.18 6.21
C ILE A 29 -7.93 -10.85 6.22
N ARG A 30 -8.70 -10.69 7.31
CA ARG A 30 -10.06 -11.23 7.47
C ARG A 30 -11.08 -10.48 6.64
N ASN A 31 -10.77 -9.25 6.24
CA ASN A 31 -11.68 -8.36 5.54
C ASN A 31 -11.00 -7.56 4.42
N LEU A 32 -10.06 -8.18 3.70
CA LEU A 32 -9.27 -7.52 2.65
C LEU A 32 -10.12 -6.86 1.55
N TYR A 33 -11.35 -7.35 1.36
CA TYR A 33 -12.24 -6.96 0.27
C TYR A 33 -13.36 -6.02 0.71
N SER A 34 -13.38 -5.55 1.97
CA SER A 34 -14.39 -4.56 2.39
C SER A 34 -14.19 -3.19 1.76
N ASP A 35 -12.94 -2.81 1.49
CA ASP A 35 -12.63 -1.63 0.68
C ASP A 35 -12.55 -2.05 -0.79
N LEU A 36 -13.67 -1.95 -1.50
CA LEU A 36 -13.75 -2.31 -2.92
C LEU A 36 -12.74 -1.54 -3.78
N ALA A 37 -12.40 -0.29 -3.42
CA ALA A 37 -11.41 0.48 -4.17
C ALA A 37 -9.99 -0.05 -3.93
N TYR A 38 -9.68 -0.50 -2.71
CA TYR A 38 -8.38 -1.10 -2.43
C TYR A 38 -8.26 -2.56 -2.88
N SER A 39 -9.38 -3.27 -3.04
CA SER A 39 -9.41 -4.68 -3.46
C SER A 39 -8.69 -4.95 -4.78
N ALA A 40 -8.72 -3.98 -5.71
CA ALA A 40 -8.02 -4.06 -6.99
C ALA A 40 -6.49 -4.02 -6.86
N TYR A 41 -5.98 -3.59 -5.70
CA TYR A 41 -4.56 -3.47 -5.38
C TYR A 41 -4.08 -4.55 -4.42
N ILE A 42 -4.92 -5.55 -4.12
CA ILE A 42 -4.59 -6.67 -3.26
C ILE A 42 -4.69 -7.97 -4.05
N LEU A 43 -3.62 -8.78 -3.99
CA LEU A 43 -3.66 -10.16 -4.43
C LEU A 43 -3.25 -11.10 -3.29
N HIS A 44 -4.23 -11.76 -2.70
CA HIS A 44 -4.01 -12.78 -1.67
C HIS A 44 -3.90 -14.16 -2.31
N ARG A 45 -2.81 -14.89 -2.00
CA ARG A 45 -2.54 -16.24 -2.48
C ARG A 45 -2.36 -17.20 -1.29
N PRO A 46 -3.46 -17.78 -0.77
CA PRO A 46 -3.43 -18.66 0.39
C PRO A 46 -2.48 -19.87 0.22
N GLU A 47 -2.50 -20.48 -0.97
CA GLU A 47 -1.66 -21.63 -1.36
C GLU A 47 -0.16 -21.37 -1.15
N SER A 48 0.28 -20.13 -1.41
CA SER A 48 1.67 -19.72 -1.25
C SER A 48 1.94 -18.94 0.04
N GLU A 49 0.92 -18.79 0.90
CA GLU A 49 0.96 -17.97 2.11
C GLU A 49 1.49 -16.54 1.87
N THR A 50 1.07 -15.92 0.75
CA THR A 50 1.50 -14.56 0.40
C THR A 50 0.34 -13.62 0.16
N LEU A 51 0.55 -12.36 0.53
CA LEU A 51 -0.30 -11.23 0.21
C LEU A 51 0.54 -10.21 -0.56
N ARG A 52 0.12 -9.86 -1.77
CA ARG A 52 0.76 -8.84 -2.60
C ARG A 52 -0.07 -7.57 -2.55
N LEU A 53 0.61 -6.45 -2.30
CA LEU A 53 0.02 -5.11 -2.24
C LEU A 53 0.65 -4.25 -3.33
N THR A 54 -0.19 -3.67 -4.18
CA THR A 54 0.18 -2.62 -5.12
C THR A 54 -0.50 -1.32 -4.71
N PHE A 55 -0.32 -0.26 -5.49
CA PHE A 55 -0.80 1.07 -5.13
C PHE A 55 -1.45 1.77 -6.32
N PRO A 56 -2.44 2.65 -6.07
CA PRO A 56 -3.01 3.51 -7.11
C PRO A 56 -1.97 4.54 -7.59
N ARG A 57 -2.17 5.07 -8.80
CA ARG A 57 -1.28 6.08 -9.41
C ARG A 57 -1.18 7.38 -8.61
N GLU A 58 -2.16 7.68 -7.78
CA GLU A 58 -2.17 8.85 -6.91
C GLU A 58 -1.19 8.69 -5.73
N CYS A 59 -0.79 7.46 -5.41
CA CYS A 59 0.16 7.17 -4.34
C CYS A 59 1.59 7.53 -4.75
N ILE A 60 2.27 8.35 -3.95
CA ILE A 60 3.66 8.77 -4.19
C ILE A 60 4.62 8.20 -3.16
N TYR A 61 4.21 8.08 -1.90
CA TYR A 61 5.04 7.51 -0.85
C TYR A 61 4.24 6.60 0.07
N VAL A 62 4.89 5.54 0.53
CA VAL A 62 4.41 4.67 1.60
C VAL A 62 5.49 4.57 2.66
N SER A 63 5.11 4.76 3.92
CA SER A 63 6.04 4.76 5.05
C SER A 63 5.42 4.14 6.29
N ASN A 64 6.24 3.92 7.31
CA ASN A 64 5.81 3.43 8.60
C ASN A 64 4.97 2.13 8.50
N ILE A 65 5.41 1.22 7.63
CA ILE A 65 4.70 -0.02 7.32
C ILE A 65 4.91 -0.97 8.51
N ARG A 66 3.81 -1.38 9.13
CA ARG A 66 3.78 -2.24 10.31
C ARG A 66 2.85 -3.41 10.06
N ASN A 67 3.10 -4.51 10.76
CA ASN A 67 2.13 -5.58 10.90
C ASN A 67 2.05 -6.04 12.36
N ASN A 68 0.88 -6.50 12.78
CA ASN A 68 0.61 -6.94 14.16
C ASN A 68 1.15 -8.36 14.46
N ARG A 69 1.88 -8.97 13.52
CA ARG A 69 2.47 -10.30 13.63
C ARG A 69 3.98 -10.20 13.31
N SER A 70 4.69 -11.32 13.39
CA SER A 70 6.10 -11.39 12.97
C SER A 70 6.19 -11.85 11.51
N CYS A 71 5.47 -11.20 10.60
CA CYS A 71 5.50 -11.52 9.17
C CYS A 71 6.64 -10.79 8.45
N LYS A 72 7.34 -11.50 7.57
CA LYS A 72 8.32 -10.89 6.66
C LYS A 72 7.57 -10.07 5.62
N MET A 73 8.01 -8.84 5.40
CA MET A 73 7.52 -7.95 4.35
C MET A 73 8.72 -7.52 3.50
N VAL A 74 8.58 -7.58 2.18
CA VAL A 74 9.62 -7.18 1.23
C VAL A 74 9.02 -6.40 0.08
N TYR A 75 9.83 -5.57 -0.56
CA TYR A 75 9.57 -5.10 -1.91
C TYR A 75 10.80 -5.32 -2.78
N TYR A 76 10.60 -5.39 -4.09
CA TYR A 76 11.67 -5.56 -5.04
C TYR A 76 11.92 -4.23 -5.75
N LYS A 77 13.17 -3.79 -5.77
CA LYS A 77 13.59 -2.56 -6.45
C LYS A 77 14.59 -2.88 -7.54
N LYS A 78 14.38 -2.34 -8.74
CA LYS A 78 15.35 -2.41 -9.83
C LYS A 78 16.45 -1.36 -9.62
N GLU A 79 17.70 -1.80 -9.61
CA GLU A 79 18.89 -0.94 -9.54
C GLU A 79 19.79 -1.27 -10.72
N GLY A 80 19.63 -0.52 -11.82
CA GLY A 80 20.30 -0.81 -13.09
C GLY A 80 19.82 -2.13 -13.69
N ALA A 81 20.73 -3.10 -13.82
CA ALA A 81 20.44 -4.45 -14.34
C ALA A 81 20.01 -5.45 -13.25
N PHE A 82 20.04 -5.06 -11.97
CA PHE A 82 19.80 -5.97 -10.85
C PHE A 82 18.43 -5.71 -10.21
N ILE A 83 17.83 -6.78 -9.70
CA ILE A 83 16.65 -6.71 -8.84
C ILE A 83 17.13 -6.96 -7.40
N LYS A 84 16.90 -6.00 -6.52
CA LYS A 84 17.25 -6.07 -5.12
C LYS A 84 15.99 -6.35 -4.29
N GLU A 85 16.02 -7.40 -3.49
CA GLU A 85 15.04 -7.60 -2.43
C GLU A 85 15.37 -6.66 -1.26
N VAL A 86 14.39 -5.86 -0.85
CA VAL A 86 14.52 -4.96 0.28
C VAL A 86 13.52 -5.37 1.36
N GLN A 87 14.04 -5.75 2.52
CA GLN A 87 13.20 -6.06 3.68
C GLN A 87 12.63 -4.78 4.28
N ILE A 88 11.32 -4.78 4.50
CA ILE A 88 10.59 -3.65 5.06
C ILE A 88 10.66 -3.71 6.59
N ASN A 89 11.11 -2.61 7.18
CA ASN A 89 11.05 -2.31 8.60
C ASN A 89 10.23 -1.02 8.83
N ALA A 90 9.97 -0.66 10.08
CA ALA A 90 9.13 0.50 10.42
C ALA A 90 9.70 1.85 9.90
N ASN A 91 11.01 1.94 9.69
CA ASN A 91 11.67 3.16 9.19
C ASN A 91 11.81 3.17 7.66
N THR A 92 11.33 2.13 6.98
CA THR A 92 11.40 2.03 5.53
C THR A 92 10.42 3.01 4.89
N VAL A 93 10.93 3.82 3.97
CA VAL A 93 10.15 4.71 3.12
C VAL A 93 10.27 4.23 1.68
N ILE A 94 9.14 4.00 1.03
CA ILE A 94 9.04 3.51 -0.33
C ILE A 94 8.53 4.65 -1.20
N ASP A 95 9.34 5.06 -2.18
CA ASP A 95 8.89 5.88 -3.31
C ASP A 95 8.13 4.98 -4.28
N VAL A 96 6.85 5.26 -4.47
CA VAL A 96 5.95 4.37 -5.21
C VAL A 96 6.06 4.64 -6.70
N ALA A 97 6.81 3.76 -7.38
CA ALA A 97 6.82 3.66 -8.84
C ALA A 97 5.66 2.76 -9.34
N PRO A 98 5.27 2.85 -10.63
CA PRO A 98 4.13 2.09 -11.19
C PRO A 98 4.21 0.56 -11.02
N ASP A 99 5.42 0.01 -10.89
CA ASP A 99 5.70 -1.42 -10.71
C ASP A 99 6.00 -1.79 -9.25
N THR A 100 5.87 -0.85 -8.31
CA THR A 100 6.14 -1.09 -6.89
C THR A 100 5.13 -2.07 -6.31
N GLU A 101 5.64 -3.15 -5.75
CA GLU A 101 4.85 -4.17 -5.09
C GLU A 101 5.49 -4.58 -3.77
N ILE A 102 4.65 -4.64 -2.73
CA ILE A 102 5.02 -5.24 -1.45
C ILE A 102 4.51 -6.67 -1.42
N THR A 103 5.41 -7.62 -1.13
CA THR A 103 5.05 -9.00 -0.79
C THR A 103 5.12 -9.18 0.71
N VAL A 104 4.01 -9.63 1.30
CA VAL A 104 3.90 -10.01 2.70
C VAL A 104 3.78 -11.52 2.79
N TYR A 105 4.69 -12.16 3.52
CA TYR A 105 4.65 -13.59 3.80
C TYR A 105 3.76 -13.82 5.02
N THR A 106 2.51 -14.19 4.77
CA THR A 106 1.46 -14.26 5.81
C THR A 106 1.66 -15.43 6.76
N ARG A 107 2.34 -16.50 6.33
CA ARG A 107 2.62 -17.70 7.16
C ARG A 107 1.37 -18.23 7.86
N SER A 108 0.26 -18.29 7.12
CA SER A 108 -1.05 -18.72 7.62
C SER A 108 -1.56 -17.99 8.87
N LYS A 109 -1.16 -16.73 9.10
CA LYS A 109 -1.69 -15.91 10.20
C LYS A 109 -3.09 -15.39 9.85
N PRO A 110 -4.16 -15.87 10.50
CA PRO A 110 -5.54 -15.56 10.12
C PRO A 110 -6.02 -14.18 10.59
N ASP A 111 -5.25 -13.51 11.44
CA ASP A 111 -5.57 -12.21 12.06
C ASP A 111 -4.49 -11.16 11.78
N LEU A 112 -3.79 -11.32 10.66
CA LEU A 112 -2.79 -10.38 10.19
C LEU A 112 -3.45 -9.04 9.84
N ILE A 113 -2.98 -7.99 10.50
CA ILE A 113 -3.31 -6.60 10.21
C ILE A 113 -2.03 -5.91 9.77
N ILE A 114 -2.09 -5.22 8.65
CA ILE A 114 -1.01 -4.39 8.11
C ILE A 114 -1.48 -2.94 8.17
N SER A 115 -0.65 -2.03 8.67
CA SER A 115 -0.91 -0.60 8.59
C SER A 115 0.27 0.14 7.98
N CYS A 116 -0.03 1.21 7.25
CA CYS A 116 0.99 2.08 6.67
C CYS A 116 0.47 3.51 6.51
N ILE A 117 1.40 4.45 6.47
CA ILE A 117 1.11 5.83 6.12
C ILE A 117 1.27 5.98 4.61
N VAL A 118 0.20 6.40 3.95
CA VAL A 118 0.14 6.59 2.50
C VAL A 118 0.06 8.08 2.21
N GLN A 119 0.92 8.56 1.32
CA GLN A 119 0.88 9.91 0.80
C GLN A 119 0.36 9.89 -0.65
N LEU A 120 -0.73 10.60 -0.87
CA LEU A 120 -1.35 10.79 -2.17
C LEU A 120 -1.02 12.17 -2.75
N LYS A 121 -1.02 12.26 -4.08
CA LYS A 121 -0.90 13.49 -4.85
C LYS A 121 -1.96 13.50 -5.95
N LYS A 122 -2.62 14.65 -6.16
CA LYS A 122 -3.57 14.83 -7.26
C LYS A 122 -2.87 14.48 -8.57
N ALA A 123 -3.44 13.55 -9.34
CA ALA A 123 -2.96 13.30 -10.69
C ALA A 123 -3.09 14.61 -11.50
N ILE A 124 -1.98 15.09 -12.05
CA ILE A 124 -2.01 16.21 -12.99
C ILE A 124 -2.82 15.72 -14.19
N ARG A 125 -4.02 16.26 -14.39
CA ARG A 125 -4.72 16.08 -15.66
C ARG A 125 -3.85 16.74 -16.72
N SER A 126 -3.03 15.95 -17.41
CA SER A 126 -2.45 16.40 -18.67
C SER A 126 -3.64 16.77 -19.54
N LYS A 127 -3.78 18.04 -19.89
CA LYS A 127 -4.73 18.49 -20.90
C LYS A 127 -4.28 17.82 -22.20
N LEU A 128 -4.91 16.69 -22.53
CA LEU A 128 -4.99 16.21 -23.90
C LEU A 128 -6.01 17.07 -24.64
#